data_AF-A0A2D7XBL4-F1
#
_entry.id   AF-A0A2D7XBL4-F1
#
_cell.length_a   1.000
_cell.length_b   1.000
_cell.length_c   1.000
_cell.angle_alpha   90.00
_cell.angle_beta   90.00
_cell.angle_gamma   90.00
#
_symmetry.space_group_name_H-M   'P 1'
#
loop_
_entity.id
_entity.type
_entity.pdbx_description
1 polymer ?
#
loop_
_entity_poly.entity_id
_entity_poly.type
_entity_poly.pdbx_seq_one_letter_code
_entity_poly.pdbx_strand_id
1 'polypeptide(L)'
;MRLKKFDIDGFDADKCFLYSYLVLTYQFSYRELLEGDENAAFIFDPTKPYVPMEDDVYDILIDHYTEEEDYEKCAKLVKAKKLAEVMSVS
;
A
#
# COMPACT_ATOMS: atom_id res chain seq x y z
N MET A 1 12.44 7.38 -27.39
CA MET A 1 11.26 6.50 -27.19
C MET A 1 10.37 7.19 -26.18
N ARG A 2 9.26 7.82 -26.61
CA ARG A 2 8.30 8.43 -25.67
C ARG A 2 7.48 7.30 -25.08
N LEU A 3 7.62 7.03 -23.79
CA LEU A 3 6.67 6.18 -23.07
C LEU A 3 5.29 6.78 -23.32
N LYS A 4 4.39 6.01 -23.95
CA LYS A 4 2.99 6.40 -24.05
C LYS A 4 2.51 6.53 -22.61
N LYS A 5 2.06 7.72 -22.20
CA LYS A 5 1.25 7.86 -20.99
C LYS A 5 0.10 6.87 -21.16
N PHE A 6 0.10 5.80 -20.37
CA PHE A 6 -1.10 5.02 -20.16
C PHE A 6 -1.95 5.88 -19.24
N ASP A 7 -2.81 6.73 -19.82
CA ASP A 7 -3.97 7.22 -19.08
C ASP A 7 -4.88 6.01 -18.92
N ILE A 8 -4.79 5.37 -17.76
CA ILE A 8 -5.79 4.38 -17.36
C ILE A 8 -6.97 5.24 -16.89
N ASP A 9 -7.93 5.47 -17.78
CA ASP A 9 -9.14 6.23 -17.45
C ASP A 9 -9.76 5.66 -16.16
N GLY A 10 -9.82 6.49 -15.12
CA GLY A 10 -10.41 6.14 -13.82
C GLY A 10 -9.44 5.60 -12.77
N PHE A 11 -8.12 5.54 -13.01
CA PHE A 11 -7.17 5.21 -11.95
C PHE A 11 -6.99 6.37 -10.96
N ASP A 12 -7.29 6.12 -9.70
CA ASP A 12 -7.10 7.04 -8.58
C ASP A 12 -5.89 6.60 -7.74
N ALA A 13 -4.78 7.33 -7.89
CA ALA A 13 -3.52 7.02 -7.21
C ALA A 13 -3.63 7.20 -5.69
N ASP A 14 -4.34 8.22 -5.22
CA ASP A 14 -4.50 8.53 -3.80
C ASP A 14 -5.32 7.41 -3.12
N LYS A 15 -6.35 6.94 -3.81
CA LYS A 15 -7.16 5.80 -3.36
C LYS A 15 -6.35 4.50 -3.34
N CYS A 16 -5.51 4.28 -4.34
CA CYS A 16 -4.59 3.13 -4.39
C CYS A 16 -3.62 3.12 -3.20
N PHE A 17 -3.02 4.27 -2.88
CA PHE A 17 -2.14 4.41 -1.72
C PHE A 17 -2.90 4.22 -0.41
N LEU A 18 -4.09 4.81 -0.27
CA LEU A 18 -4.95 4.64 0.90
C LEU A 18 -5.32 3.18 1.14
N TYR A 19 -5.78 2.47 0.11
CA TYR A 19 -6.16 1.06 0.23
C TYR A 19 -4.97 0.19 0.58
N SER A 20 -3.80 0.46 -0.01
CA SER A 20 -2.56 -0.21 0.33
C SER A 20 -2.19 -0.01 1.80
N TYR A 21 -2.30 1.23 2.30
CA TYR A 21 -2.09 1.57 3.71
C TYR A 21 -3.05 0.83 4.65
N LEU A 22 -4.35 0.78 4.31
CA LEU A 22 -5.35 0.12 5.15
C LEU A 22 -5.08 -1.38 5.29
N VAL A 23 -4.64 -2.04 4.22
CA VAL A 23 -4.28 -3.46 4.26
C VAL A 23 -3.00 -3.69 5.06
N LEU A 24 -1.94 -2.92 4.80
CA LEU A 24 -0.64 -3.11 5.47
C LEU A 24 -0.68 -2.79 6.96
N THR A 25 -1.60 -1.94 7.39
CA THR A 25 -1.82 -1.60 8.81
C THR A 25 -2.89 -2.46 9.49
N TYR A 26 -3.38 -3.51 8.81
CA TYR A 26 -4.40 -4.45 9.30
C TYR A 26 -5.71 -3.77 9.72
N GLN A 27 -6.05 -2.62 9.11
CA GLN A 27 -7.32 -1.93 9.37
C GLN A 27 -8.47 -2.55 8.57
N PHE A 28 -8.18 -3.01 7.36
CA PHE A 28 -9.10 -3.75 6.49
C PHE A 28 -8.35 -4.87 5.78
N SER A 29 -9.07 -5.94 5.43
CA SER A 29 -8.58 -6.93 4.47
C SER A 29 -8.79 -6.44 3.03
N TYR A 30 -7.95 -6.91 2.11
CA TYR A 30 -8.11 -6.58 0.69
C TYR A 30 -9.47 -7.06 0.13
N ARG A 31 -10.06 -8.11 0.72
CA ARG A 31 -11.38 -8.63 0.33
C ARG A 31 -12.50 -7.65 0.69
N GLU A 32 -12.48 -7.13 1.92
CA GLU A 32 -13.46 -6.12 2.35
C GLU A 32 -13.38 -4.86 1.47
N LEU A 33 -12.17 -4.47 1.05
CA LEU A 33 -12.00 -3.33 0.15
C LEU A 33 -12.55 -3.62 -1.26
N LEU A 34 -12.31 -4.81 -1.81
CA LEU A 34 -12.84 -5.23 -3.11
C LEU A 34 -14.37 -5.41 -3.13
N GLU A 35 -14.96 -5.80 -1.99
CA GLU A 35 -16.42 -5.88 -1.84
C GLU A 35 -17.07 -4.49 -1.87
N GLY A 36 -16.38 -3.45 -1.36
CA GLY A 36 -16.84 -2.07 -1.38
C GLY A 36 -16.51 -1.32 -2.66
N ASP A 37 -15.44 -1.69 -3.36
CA ASP A 37 -14.98 -1.12 -4.60
C ASP A 37 -14.33 -2.18 -5.50
N GLU A 38 -15.06 -2.61 -6.54
CA GLU A 38 -14.57 -3.61 -7.50
C GLU A 38 -13.33 -3.17 -8.29
N ASN A 39 -13.04 -1.87 -8.32
CA ASN A 39 -11.88 -1.28 -8.97
C ASN A 39 -10.75 -0.94 -7.99
N ALA A 40 -10.81 -1.43 -6.74
CA ALA A 40 -9.78 -1.20 -5.75
C ALA A 40 -8.41 -1.67 -6.27
N ALA A 41 -7.47 -0.73 -6.30
CA ALA A 41 -6.09 -0.97 -6.70
C ALA A 41 -5.15 -0.93 -5.48
N PHE A 42 -4.04 -1.65 -5.59
CA PHE A 42 -3.01 -1.74 -4.55
C PHE A 42 -1.63 -1.62 -5.21
N ILE A 43 -0.67 -1.03 -4.51
CA ILE A 43 0.71 -0.89 -4.99
C ILE A 43 1.54 -2.18 -4.85
N PHE A 44 0.95 -3.21 -4.25
CA PHE A 44 1.51 -4.54 -4.05
C PHE A 44 0.44 -5.59 -4.35
N ASP A 45 0.83 -6.86 -4.41
CA ASP A 45 -0.12 -7.97 -4.56
C ASP A 45 -0.63 -8.43 -3.17
N PRO A 46 -1.87 -8.09 -2.77
CA PRO A 46 -2.37 -8.41 -1.44
C PRO A 46 -2.81 -9.87 -1.29
N THR A 47 -2.79 -10.66 -2.37
CA THR A 47 -3.14 -12.09 -2.33
C THR A 47 -1.98 -12.95 -1.87
N LYS A 48 -0.75 -12.42 -1.93
CA LYS A 48 0.42 -13.10 -1.42
C LYS A 48 0.44 -13.01 0.11
N PRO A 49 0.55 -14.15 0.81
CA PRO A 49 0.55 -14.19 2.28
C PRO A 49 1.78 -13.50 2.89
N TYR A 50 2.80 -13.28 2.06
CA TYR A 50 4.02 -12.60 2.41
C TYR A 50 4.17 -11.43 1.45
N VAL A 51 4.09 -10.20 1.97
CA VAL A 51 4.60 -9.02 1.27
C VAL A 51 6.10 -9.03 1.56
N PRO A 52 6.96 -9.41 0.60
CA PRO A 52 8.39 -9.35 0.83
C PRO A 52 8.74 -7.91 1.18
N MET A 53 9.49 -7.76 2.26
CA MET A 53 10.23 -6.52 2.58
C MET A 53 11.13 -6.04 1.42
N GLU A 54 11.31 -6.84 0.36
CA GLU A 54 12.06 -6.49 -0.86
C GLU A 54 11.32 -5.53 -1.80
N ASP A 55 10.00 -5.35 -1.69
CA ASP A 55 9.22 -4.56 -2.67
C ASP A 55 9.13 -3.05 -2.34
N ASP A 56 9.93 -2.53 -1.39
CA ASP A 56 9.96 -1.12 -0.96
C ASP A 56 8.58 -0.51 -0.61
N VAL A 57 7.54 -1.34 -0.47
CA VAL A 57 6.12 -0.92 -0.41
C VAL A 57 5.86 0.00 0.78
N TYR A 58 6.40 -0.38 1.94
CA TYR A 58 6.29 0.43 3.16
C TYR A 58 7.01 1.76 2.99
N ASP A 59 8.18 1.76 2.35
CA ASP A 59 9.00 2.97 2.17
C ASP A 59 8.34 3.93 1.16
N ILE A 60 7.78 3.41 0.06
CA ILE A 60 7.00 4.20 -0.91
C ILE A 60 5.82 4.90 -0.23
N LEU A 61 5.06 4.20 0.62
CA LEU A 61 3.93 4.81 1.34
C LEU A 61 4.39 5.80 2.41
N ILE A 62 5.50 5.52 3.11
CA ILE A 62 6.07 6.45 4.09
C ILE A 62 6.53 7.73 3.39
N ASP A 63 7.21 7.62 2.26
CA ASP A 63 7.66 8.77 1.46
C ASP A 63 6.47 9.58 0.98
N HIS A 64 5.46 8.94 0.38
CA HIS A 64 4.23 9.59 -0.06
C HIS A 64 3.53 10.35 1.09
N TYR A 65 3.28 9.71 2.23
CA TYR A 65 2.62 10.40 3.35
C TYR A 65 3.50 11.41 4.06
N THR A 66 4.82 11.32 3.92
CA THR A 66 5.74 12.37 4.38
C THR A 66 5.62 13.60 3.51
N GLU A 67 5.51 13.45 2.19
CA GLU A 67 5.25 14.56 1.26
C GLU A 67 3.87 15.21 1.52
N GLU A 68 2.88 14.43 1.94
CA GLU A 68 1.56 14.92 2.37
C GLU A 68 1.52 15.48 3.81
N GLU A 69 2.64 15.43 4.55
CA GLU A 69 2.73 15.78 5.98
C GLU A 69 1.78 14.98 6.91
N ASP A 70 1.33 13.79 6.50
CA ASP A 70 0.48 12.88 7.29
C ASP A 70 1.33 11.92 8.15
N TYR A 71 1.99 12.50 9.15
CA TYR A 71 2.90 11.77 10.03
C TYR A 71 2.24 10.69 10.88
N GLU A 72 0.92 10.74 11.08
CA GLU A 72 0.19 9.69 11.80
C GLU A 72 0.19 8.38 10.99
N LYS A 73 -0.09 8.47 9.68
CA LYS A 73 0.01 7.31 8.79
C LYS A 73 1.45 6.80 8.70
N CYS A 74 2.44 7.68 8.61
CA CYS A 74 3.85 7.29 8.63
C CYS A 74 4.21 6.47 9.89
N ALA A 75 3.78 6.92 11.07
CA ALA A 75 4.05 6.21 12.32
C ALA A 75 3.43 4.79 12.34
N LYS A 76 2.21 4.64 11.80
CA LYS A 76 1.55 3.33 11.67
C LYS A 76 2.26 2.42 10.68
N LEU A 77 2.71 2.95 9.54
CA LEU A 77 3.47 2.21 8.53
C LEU A 77 4.81 1.73 9.07
N VAL A 78 5.56 2.58 9.79
CA VAL A 78 6.82 2.18 10.43
C VAL A 78 6.60 1.04 11.43
N LYS A 79 5.52 1.10 12.21
CA LYS A 79 5.17 0.01 13.14
C LYS A 79 4.82 -1.28 12.41
N ALA A 80 4.04 -1.18 11.33
CA ALA A 80 3.65 -2.32 10.51
C ALA A 80 4.87 -2.97 9.83
N LYS A 81 5.78 -2.16 9.27
CA LYS A 81 7.05 -2.61 8.68
C LYS A 81 7.87 -3.44 9.67
N LYS A 82 8.10 -2.92 10.87
CA LYS A 82 8.82 -3.65 11.94
C LYS A 82 8.17 -4.97 12.31
N LEU A 83 6.83 -5.03 12.33
CA LEU A 83 6.11 -6.28 12.61
C LEU A 83 6.30 -7.29 11.48
N ALA A 84 6.20 -6.85 10.22
CA ALA A 84 6.44 -7.67 9.05
C ALA A 84 7.88 -8.20 9.01
N GLU A 85 8.88 -7.38 9.35
CA GLU A 85 10.28 -7.80 9.49
C GLU A 85 10.42 -8.95 10.50
N VAL A 86 9.81 -8.86 11.68
CA VAL A 86 9.87 -9.93 12.69
C VAL A 86 9.21 -11.22 12.19
N MET A 87 8.07 -11.10 11.51
CA MET A 87 7.35 -12.25 10.97
C MET A 87 8.07 -12.91 9.78
N SER A 88 8.85 -12.14 9.01
CA SER A 88 9.62 -12.64 7.86
C SER A 88 10.82 -13.51 8.22
N VAL A 89 11.31 -13.38 9.45
CA VAL A 89 12.50 -14.09 9.95
C VAL A 89 12.13 -15.37 10.74
N SER A 90 10.82 -15.65 10.87
CA SER A 90 10.26 -16.81 11.62
C SER A 90 9.89 -17.96 10.70
#